data_AF-A0A9Q1MF78-F1
#
_entry.id   AF-A0A9Q1MF78-F1
#
_cell.length_a   1.000
_cell.length_b   1.000
_cell.length_c   1.000
_cell.angle_alpha   90.00
_cell.angle_beta   90.00
_cell.angle_gamma   90.00
#
_symmetry.space_group_name_H-M   'P 1'
#
loop_
_entity.id
_entity.type
_entity.pdbx_description
1 polymer ?
#
loop_
_entity_poly.entity_id
_entity_poly.type
_entity_poly.pdbx_seq_one_letter_code
_entity_poly.pdbx_strand_id
1 'polypeptide(L)'
;MREKETEVLETQESWHKPSLSEAASLPSQSRISILGPGTAQNVDKSTSLARKVFRLFKFINDLHALISTNAPGTPLTLILLGKSKNALLSTYLFLDQIVWLGRSGIYKNKERTELIARISLFCYMGSSICTTLVEIGELGRLSSSTKKLEKELKNTDKYKNEQYRSKIQKSNERSLALIKAGLDIVVAVGLLQLAPKKVTHRVTGGFGFVSSLISCYQLLPSPPKAKAS
;
A
#
# COMPACT_ATOMS: atom_id res chain seq x y z
N MET A 1 -25.39 49.31 -32.17
CA MET A 1 -25.13 48.71 -30.84
C MET A 1 -24.41 47.37 -30.98
N ARG A 2 -23.16 47.36 -31.45
CA ARG A 2 -22.33 46.15 -31.57
C ARG A 2 -20.83 46.48 -31.47
N GLU A 3 -20.49 47.53 -30.71
CA GLU A 3 -19.13 48.09 -30.66
C GLU A 3 -18.66 48.34 -29.21
N LYS A 4 -19.32 47.73 -28.22
CA LYS A 4 -18.92 47.83 -26.81
C LYS A 4 -18.56 46.50 -26.15
N GLU A 5 -18.56 45.39 -26.88
CA GLU A 5 -18.22 44.07 -26.31
C GLU A 5 -16.82 43.56 -26.67
N THR A 6 -16.09 44.23 -27.58
CA THR A 6 -14.76 43.80 -28.01
C THR A 6 -13.62 44.39 -27.17
N GLU A 7 -13.85 45.47 -26.42
CA GLU A 7 -12.81 46.14 -25.62
C GLU A 7 -12.58 45.51 -24.22
N VAL A 8 -13.44 44.56 -23.83
CA VAL A 8 -13.36 43.89 -22.51
C VAL A 8 -12.53 42.59 -22.58
N LEU A 9 -12.23 42.09 -23.78
CA LEU A 9 -11.51 40.82 -23.95
C LEU A 9 -9.99 40.95 -24.16
N GLU A 10 -9.45 42.17 -24.29
CA GLU A 10 -8.00 42.40 -24.46
C GLU A 10 -7.27 42.87 -23.19
N THR A 11 -7.96 43.09 -22.07
CA THR A 11 -7.39 43.71 -20.85
C THR A 11 -7.29 42.75 -19.65
N GLN A 12 -7.21 41.44 -19.89
CA GLN A 12 -6.97 40.42 -18.85
C GLN A 12 -5.91 39.39 -19.22
N GLU A 13 -5.02 39.68 -20.18
CA GLU A 13 -3.86 38.83 -20.50
C GLU A 13 -2.51 39.53 -20.24
N SER A 14 -2.49 40.49 -19.32
CA SER A 14 -1.26 41.14 -18.83
C SER A 14 -1.11 40.96 -17.33
N TRP A 15 -0.94 39.71 -16.90
CA TRP A 15 -0.24 39.44 -15.64
C TRP A 15 1.20 39.07 -15.99
N HIS A 16 2.09 40.05 -15.87
CA HIS A 16 3.54 39.90 -15.85
C HIS A 16 3.94 38.59 -15.15
N LYS A 17 4.34 37.56 -15.91
CA LYS A 17 5.16 36.48 -15.36
C LYS A 17 6.57 37.07 -15.24
N PRO A 18 7.12 37.24 -14.03
CA PRO A 18 8.47 37.74 -13.88
C PRO A 18 9.44 36.78 -14.56
N SER A 19 10.38 37.34 -15.30
CA SER A 19 11.47 36.57 -15.91
C SER A 19 12.26 35.85 -14.82
N LEU A 20 12.84 34.69 -15.13
CA LEU A 20 13.67 33.89 -14.20
C LEU A 20 14.81 34.71 -13.54
N SER A 21 15.20 35.83 -14.17
CA SER A 21 16.22 36.74 -13.66
C SER A 21 15.71 37.70 -12.56
N GLU A 22 14.44 38.09 -12.55
CA GLU A 22 13.84 38.97 -11.52
C GLU A 22 13.38 38.23 -10.27
N ALA A 23 13.12 36.92 -10.36
CA ALA A 23 12.80 36.09 -9.20
C ALA A 23 14.03 35.85 -8.29
N ALA A 24 15.24 36.06 -8.80
CA ALA A 24 16.51 35.85 -8.08
C ALA A 24 16.85 37.01 -7.13
N SER A 25 16.38 38.24 -7.41
CA SER A 25 16.73 39.47 -6.69
C SER A 25 15.79 39.85 -5.54
N LEU A 26 14.69 39.12 -5.33
CA LEU A 26 13.71 39.40 -4.27
C LEU A 26 14.06 38.73 -2.93
N PRO A 27 13.74 39.37 -1.79
CA PRO A 27 14.03 38.86 -0.45
C PRO A 27 13.35 37.50 -0.22
N SER A 28 14.04 36.56 0.44
CA SER A 28 13.66 35.14 0.55
C SER A 28 12.23 34.85 1.03
N GLN A 29 11.57 35.81 1.69
CA GLN A 29 10.20 35.68 2.20
C GLN A 29 9.13 35.75 1.09
N SER A 30 9.38 36.45 -0.03
CA SER A 30 8.44 36.55 -1.15
C SER A 30 8.62 35.47 -2.23
N ARG A 31 9.78 34.81 -2.27
CA ARG A 31 10.00 33.62 -3.13
C ARG A 31 9.11 32.43 -2.74
N ILE A 32 8.77 32.31 -1.46
CA ILE A 32 7.91 31.23 -0.94
C ILE A 32 6.46 31.41 -1.41
N SER A 33 6.05 32.64 -1.73
CA SER A 33 4.68 32.97 -2.16
C SER A 33 4.40 32.64 -3.62
N ILE A 34 5.43 32.58 -4.48
CA ILE A 34 5.29 32.36 -5.94
C ILE A 34 5.22 30.86 -6.27
N LEU A 35 5.73 29.99 -5.39
CA LEU A 35 5.37 28.56 -5.41
C LEU A 35 3.97 28.41 -4.80
N GLY A 36 2.96 28.93 -5.50
CA GLY A 36 1.65 29.17 -4.94
C GLY A 36 1.01 27.93 -4.28
N PRO A 37 0.18 28.12 -3.23
CA PRO A 37 -0.54 27.04 -2.55
C PRO A 37 -1.35 26.14 -3.50
N GLY A 38 -1.67 26.62 -4.71
CA GLY A 38 -2.37 25.87 -5.75
C GLY A 38 -1.62 24.64 -6.29
N THR A 39 -0.28 24.66 -6.42
CA THR A 39 0.46 23.51 -6.96
C THR A 39 0.59 22.40 -5.93
N ALA A 40 0.94 22.75 -4.68
CA ALA A 40 0.99 21.77 -3.58
C ALA A 40 -0.39 21.20 -3.24
N GLN A 41 -1.43 22.03 -3.27
CA GLN A 41 -2.81 21.58 -3.06
C GLN A 41 -3.35 20.74 -4.24
N ASN A 42 -2.94 21.04 -5.48
CA ASN A 42 -3.29 20.21 -6.64
C ASN A 42 -2.55 18.87 -6.59
N VAL A 43 -1.28 18.85 -6.21
CA VAL A 43 -0.52 17.62 -5.96
C VAL A 43 -1.16 16.81 -4.83
N ASP A 44 -1.58 17.43 -3.72
CA ASP A 44 -2.27 16.71 -2.64
C ASP A 44 -3.61 16.13 -3.11
N LYS A 45 -4.40 16.89 -3.88
CA LYS A 45 -5.66 16.42 -4.49
C LYS A 45 -5.43 15.26 -5.46
N SER A 46 -4.48 15.38 -6.39
CA SER A 46 -4.13 14.34 -7.35
C SER A 46 -3.54 13.11 -6.68
N THR A 47 -2.70 13.29 -5.65
CA THR A 47 -2.12 12.19 -4.86
C THR A 47 -3.18 11.52 -3.99
N SER A 48 -4.14 12.27 -3.46
CA SER A 48 -5.31 11.75 -2.73
C SER A 48 -6.23 10.94 -3.65
N LEU A 49 -6.50 11.45 -4.85
CA LEU A 49 -7.31 10.77 -5.86
C LEU A 49 -6.62 9.49 -6.37
N ALA A 50 -5.31 9.53 -6.63
CA ALA A 50 -4.52 8.36 -6.99
C ALA A 50 -4.51 7.31 -5.87
N ARG A 51 -4.34 7.73 -4.60
CA ARG A 51 -4.48 6.84 -3.44
C ARG A 51 -5.86 6.17 -3.39
N LYS A 52 -6.92 6.88 -3.80
CA LYS A 52 -8.30 6.35 -3.83
C LYS A 52 -8.48 5.31 -4.93
N VAL A 53 -8.03 5.58 -6.15
CA VAL A 53 -8.09 4.64 -7.27
C VAL A 53 -7.26 3.39 -6.96
N PHE A 54 -6.08 3.56 -6.39
CA PHE A 54 -5.23 2.44 -5.97
C PHE A 54 -5.88 1.59 -4.89
N ARG A 55 -6.50 2.21 -3.88
CA ARG A 55 -7.24 1.49 -2.81
C ARG A 55 -8.47 0.75 -3.36
N LEU A 56 -9.21 1.35 -4.30
CA LEU A 56 -10.36 0.70 -4.96
C LEU A 56 -9.93 -0.47 -5.85
N PHE A 57 -8.87 -0.29 -6.65
CA PHE A 57 -8.31 -1.38 -7.45
C PHE A 57 -7.82 -2.53 -6.56
N LYS A 58 -7.19 -2.20 -5.43
CA LYS A 58 -6.78 -3.20 -4.45
C LYS A 58 -7.98 -3.94 -3.84
N PHE A 59 -9.07 -3.25 -3.52
CA PHE A 59 -10.31 -3.87 -3.07
C PHE A 59 -10.90 -4.84 -4.10
N ILE A 60 -10.92 -4.44 -5.39
CA ILE A 60 -11.40 -5.29 -6.49
C ILE A 60 -10.51 -6.53 -6.64
N ASN A 61 -9.19 -6.36 -6.56
CA ASN A 61 -8.26 -7.50 -6.58
C ASN A 61 -8.48 -8.44 -5.40
N ASP A 62 -8.70 -7.91 -4.20
CA ASP A 62 -8.95 -8.70 -3.00
C ASP A 62 -10.33 -9.42 -3.08
N LEU A 63 -11.35 -8.80 -3.71
CA LEU A 63 -12.62 -9.45 -4.03
C LEU A 63 -12.47 -10.55 -5.09
N HIS A 64 -11.72 -10.27 -6.16
CA HIS A 64 -11.45 -11.26 -7.19
C HIS A 64 -10.71 -12.47 -6.60
N ALA A 65 -9.74 -12.23 -5.72
CA ALA A 65 -9.04 -13.27 -4.97
C ALA A 65 -9.96 -14.05 -3.99
N LEU A 66 -11.10 -13.51 -3.60
CA LEU A 66 -12.11 -14.20 -2.78
C LEU A 66 -12.94 -15.21 -3.61
N ILE A 67 -13.21 -14.83 -4.86
CA ILE A 67 -14.05 -15.56 -5.83
C ILE A 67 -13.22 -16.59 -6.63
N SER A 68 -11.92 -16.35 -6.81
CA SER A 68 -11.03 -17.25 -7.55
C SER A 68 -11.04 -18.66 -6.95
N THR A 69 -11.08 -19.66 -7.83
CA THR A 69 -11.01 -21.08 -7.47
C THR A 69 -9.64 -21.40 -6.86
N ASN A 70 -9.64 -22.17 -5.77
CA ASN A 70 -8.41 -22.47 -5.02
C ASN A 70 -7.64 -23.64 -5.62
N ALA A 71 -6.32 -23.61 -5.49
CA ALA A 71 -5.46 -24.70 -5.95
C ALA A 71 -5.81 -26.01 -5.23
N PRO A 72 -5.94 -27.14 -5.96
CA PRO A 72 -6.26 -28.43 -5.35
C PRO A 72 -5.13 -28.89 -4.42
N GLY A 73 -5.48 -29.31 -3.21
CA GLY A 73 -4.55 -29.92 -2.24
C GLY A 73 -4.08 -29.07 -1.06
N THR A 74 -4.59 -27.83 -0.89
CA THR A 74 -4.40 -27.05 0.35
C THR A 74 -5.45 -27.42 1.41
N PRO A 75 -5.07 -27.54 2.70
CA PRO A 75 -6.02 -27.87 3.75
C PRO A 75 -7.09 -26.77 3.88
N LEU A 76 -8.33 -27.20 4.09
CA LEU A 76 -9.54 -26.36 4.04
C LEU A 76 -9.46 -25.16 5.00
N THR A 77 -8.82 -25.33 6.15
CA THR A 77 -8.55 -24.25 7.13
C THR A 77 -7.68 -23.14 6.55
N LEU A 78 -6.63 -23.47 5.80
CA LEU A 78 -5.71 -22.50 5.17
C LEU A 78 -6.40 -21.72 4.05
N ILE A 79 -7.30 -22.39 3.33
CA ILE A 79 -8.16 -21.77 2.31
C ILE A 79 -9.13 -20.79 2.97
N LEU A 80 -9.81 -21.20 4.04
CA LEU A 80 -10.75 -20.35 4.77
C LEU A 80 -10.03 -19.12 5.34
N LEU A 81 -8.81 -19.31 5.86
CA LEU A 81 -7.97 -18.24 6.39
C LEU A 81 -7.45 -17.30 5.28
N GLY A 82 -7.18 -17.84 4.09
CA GLY A 82 -6.82 -17.08 2.90
C GLY A 82 -7.98 -16.25 2.34
N LYS A 83 -9.22 -16.75 2.45
CA LYS A 83 -10.41 -15.98 2.10
C LYS A 83 -10.74 -14.94 3.18
N SER A 84 -10.63 -15.30 4.45
CA SER A 84 -10.92 -14.39 5.55
C SER A 84 -9.98 -13.19 5.54
N LYS A 85 -8.66 -13.36 5.32
CA LYS A 85 -7.74 -12.22 5.24
C LYS A 85 -8.14 -11.22 4.16
N ASN A 86 -8.61 -11.70 3.00
CA ASN A 86 -9.04 -10.86 1.88
C ASN A 86 -10.38 -10.18 2.18
N ALA A 87 -11.30 -10.88 2.84
CA ALA A 87 -12.56 -10.30 3.30
C ALA A 87 -12.34 -9.19 4.35
N LEU A 88 -11.47 -9.42 5.34
CA LEU A 88 -11.14 -8.42 6.35
C LEU A 88 -10.44 -7.20 5.73
N LEU A 89 -9.54 -7.42 4.76
CA LEU A 89 -8.84 -6.33 4.06
C LEU A 89 -9.80 -5.52 3.18
N SER A 90 -10.75 -6.20 2.53
CA SER A 90 -11.82 -5.61 1.75
C SER A 90 -12.71 -4.71 2.62
N THR A 91 -13.13 -5.20 3.79
CA THR A 91 -13.87 -4.39 4.78
C THR A 91 -13.05 -3.18 5.26
N TYR A 92 -11.75 -3.35 5.54
CA TYR A 92 -10.88 -2.22 5.90
C TYR A 92 -10.86 -1.13 4.82
N LEU A 93 -10.64 -1.51 3.55
CA LEU A 93 -10.57 -0.57 2.44
C LEU A 93 -11.91 0.13 2.19
N PHE A 94 -13.02 -0.58 2.41
CA PHE A 94 -14.36 -0.01 2.32
C PHE A 94 -14.63 1.02 3.44
N LEU A 95 -14.35 0.65 4.69
CA LEU A 95 -14.53 1.55 5.84
C LEU A 95 -13.60 2.76 5.76
N ASP A 96 -12.39 2.60 5.21
CA ASP A 96 -11.45 3.68 4.98
C ASP A 96 -12.00 4.76 4.02
N GLN A 97 -12.86 4.40 3.05
CA GLN A 97 -13.58 5.39 2.23
C GLN A 97 -14.52 6.25 3.07
N ILE A 98 -15.22 5.64 4.03
CA ILE A 98 -16.15 6.32 4.93
C ILE A 98 -15.40 7.23 5.90
N VAL A 99 -14.26 6.77 6.43
CA VAL A 99 -13.39 7.59 7.30
C VAL A 99 -12.88 8.81 6.54
N TRP A 100 -12.49 8.62 5.28
CA TRP A 100 -12.04 9.73 4.42
C TRP A 100 -13.16 10.74 4.17
N LEU A 101 -14.39 10.28 3.89
CA LEU A 101 -15.56 11.14 3.77
C LEU A 101 -15.82 11.94 5.06
N GLY A 102 -15.63 11.33 6.23
CA GLY A 102 -15.71 12.04 7.51
C GLY A 102 -14.61 13.10 7.69
N ARG A 103 -13.38 12.87 7.21
CA ARG A 103 -12.30 13.87 7.23
C ARG A 103 -12.51 15.02 6.26
N SER A 104 -13.23 14.81 5.16
CA SER A 104 -13.55 15.86 4.18
C SER A 104 -14.56 16.90 4.70
N GLY A 105 -15.10 16.72 5.91
CA GLY A 105 -16.03 17.67 6.54
C GLY A 105 -17.47 17.58 6.04
N ILE A 106 -17.75 16.71 5.06
CA ILE A 106 -19.10 16.46 4.53
C ILE A 106 -19.98 15.76 5.58
N TYR A 107 -19.39 14.91 6.43
CA TYR A 107 -20.10 14.19 7.48
C TYR A 107 -19.90 14.86 8.85
N LYS A 108 -20.97 15.42 9.44
CA LYS A 108 -20.90 16.21 10.68
C LYS A 108 -20.67 15.38 11.96
N ASN A 109 -20.79 14.05 11.89
CA ASN A 109 -20.66 13.17 13.06
C ASN A 109 -19.22 12.67 13.25
N LYS A 110 -18.42 13.46 13.98
CA LYS A 110 -17.00 13.15 14.26
C LYS A 110 -16.83 11.86 15.06
N GLU A 111 -17.69 11.61 16.06
CA GLU A 111 -17.60 10.41 16.91
C GLU A 111 -17.81 9.12 16.10
N ARG A 112 -18.82 9.07 15.23
CA ARG A 112 -19.07 7.90 14.37
C ARG A 112 -17.93 7.67 13.39
N THR A 113 -17.34 8.75 12.86
CA THR A 113 -16.18 8.67 11.97
C THR A 113 -14.98 8.06 12.70
N GLU A 114 -14.75 8.46 13.96
CA GLU A 114 -13.68 7.90 14.78
C GLU A 114 -13.92 6.43 15.15
N LEU A 115 -15.15 6.05 15.49
CA LEU A 115 -15.52 4.66 15.72
C LEU A 115 -15.29 3.79 14.48
N ILE A 116 -15.73 4.26 13.30
CA ILE A 116 -15.51 3.57 12.03
C ILE A 116 -14.01 3.47 11.73
N ALA A 117 -13.21 4.51 12.03
CA ALA A 117 -11.77 4.47 11.89
C ALA A 117 -11.15 3.38 12.79
N ARG A 118 -11.56 3.28 14.04
CA ARG A 118 -11.08 2.22 14.95
C ARG A 118 -11.49 0.82 14.47
N ILE A 119 -12.74 0.62 14.05
CA ILE A 119 -13.22 -0.66 13.50
C ILE A 119 -12.41 -1.03 12.25
N SER A 120 -12.15 -0.06 11.36
CA SER A 120 -11.33 -0.29 10.17
C SER A 120 -9.92 -0.76 10.55
N LEU A 121 -9.30 -0.14 11.56
CA LEU A 121 -7.98 -0.52 12.02
C LEU A 121 -7.97 -1.92 12.67
N PHE A 122 -9.04 -2.32 13.37
CA PHE A 122 -9.20 -3.71 13.82
C PHE A 122 -9.31 -4.70 12.66
N CYS A 123 -10.05 -4.37 11.59
CA CYS A 123 -10.10 -5.20 10.39
C CYS A 123 -8.72 -5.32 9.73
N TYR A 124 -7.95 -4.24 9.66
CA TYR A 124 -6.59 -4.24 9.15
C TYR A 124 -5.65 -5.11 10.00
N MET A 125 -5.73 -5.01 11.34
CA MET A 125 -4.98 -5.85 12.27
C MET A 125 -5.37 -7.33 12.12
N GLY A 126 -6.67 -7.64 12.09
CA GLY A 126 -7.17 -9.00 11.91
C GLY A 126 -6.74 -9.62 10.59
N SER A 127 -6.78 -8.86 9.49
CA SER A 127 -6.26 -9.30 8.19
C SER A 127 -4.77 -9.62 8.25
N SER A 128 -3.99 -8.79 8.95
CA SER A 128 -2.54 -9.00 9.11
C SER A 128 -2.22 -10.25 9.91
N ILE A 129 -2.99 -10.55 10.97
CA ILE A 129 -2.87 -11.80 11.75
C ILE A 129 -3.22 -13.02 10.88
N CYS A 130 -4.33 -12.98 10.15
CA CYS A 130 -4.69 -14.05 9.22
C CYS A 130 -3.61 -14.26 8.15
N THR A 131 -3.02 -13.18 7.65
CA THR A 131 -1.91 -13.24 6.68
C THR A 131 -0.70 -13.95 7.28
N THR A 132 -0.28 -13.59 8.49
CA THR A 132 0.81 -14.27 9.22
C THR A 132 0.57 -15.78 9.32
N LEU A 133 -0.64 -16.20 9.73
CA LEU A 133 -0.98 -17.62 9.85
C LEU A 133 -0.96 -18.36 8.50
N VAL A 134 -1.47 -17.73 7.44
CA VAL A 134 -1.45 -18.30 6.09
C VAL A 134 -0.01 -18.44 5.58
N GLU A 135 0.82 -17.41 5.72
CA GLU A 135 2.20 -17.44 5.24
C GLU A 135 3.05 -18.45 6.03
N ILE A 136 2.85 -18.58 7.35
CA ILE A 136 3.51 -19.64 8.14
C ILE A 136 3.11 -21.03 7.63
N GLY A 137 1.82 -21.27 7.39
CA GLY A 137 1.32 -22.55 6.89
C GLY A 137 1.87 -22.91 5.50
N GLU A 138 1.88 -21.94 4.58
CA GLU A 138 2.44 -22.12 3.23
C GLU A 138 3.96 -22.30 3.27
N LEU A 139 4.69 -21.55 4.11
CA LEU A 139 6.14 -21.70 4.28
C LEU A 139 6.50 -23.07 4.85
N GLY A 140 5.75 -23.56 5.85
CA GLY A 140 5.96 -24.90 6.41
C GLY A 140 5.79 -26.00 5.35
N ARG A 141 4.73 -25.89 4.54
CA ARG A 141 4.47 -26.85 3.45
C ARG A 141 5.51 -26.77 2.34
N LEU A 142 5.90 -25.56 1.95
CA LEU A 142 6.92 -25.31 0.94
C LEU A 142 8.30 -25.79 1.40
N SER A 143 8.64 -25.60 2.67
CA SER A 143 9.87 -26.10 3.29
C SER A 143 9.92 -27.63 3.26
N SER A 144 8.83 -28.32 3.61
CA SER A 144 8.76 -29.79 3.53
C SER A 144 8.96 -30.30 2.10
N SER A 145 8.30 -29.67 1.11
CA SER A 145 8.48 -30.02 -0.32
C SER A 145 9.89 -29.74 -0.82
N THR A 146 10.52 -28.66 -0.36
CA THR A 146 11.89 -28.27 -0.73
C THR A 146 12.91 -29.21 -0.12
N LYS A 147 12.74 -29.62 1.14
CA LYS A 147 13.59 -30.64 1.80
C LYS A 147 13.48 -32.00 1.13
N LYS A 148 12.29 -32.40 0.66
CA LYS A 148 12.12 -33.63 -0.13
C LYS A 148 12.89 -33.52 -1.46
N LEU A 149 12.69 -32.43 -2.20
CA LEU A 149 13.41 -32.18 -3.45
C LEU A 149 14.94 -32.12 -3.25
N GLU A 150 15.39 -31.57 -2.13
CA GLU A 150 16.80 -31.51 -1.76
C GLU A 150 17.41 -32.90 -1.52
N LYS A 151 16.65 -33.82 -0.93
CA LYS A 151 17.08 -35.22 -0.72
C LYS A 151 17.20 -35.96 -2.05
N GLU A 152 16.24 -35.77 -2.96
CA GLU A 152 16.27 -36.35 -4.32
C GLU A 152 17.48 -35.84 -5.12
N LEU A 153 17.84 -34.56 -4.96
CA LEU A 153 18.96 -33.93 -5.66
C LEU A 153 20.33 -34.10 -5.00
N LYS A 154 20.51 -34.97 -4.00
CA LYS A 154 21.78 -35.10 -3.27
C LYS A 154 23.02 -35.38 -4.14
N ASN A 155 22.85 -35.97 -5.33
CA ASN A 155 23.94 -36.29 -6.27
C ASN A 155 24.08 -35.29 -7.44
N THR A 156 23.24 -34.26 -7.53
CA THR A 156 23.22 -33.29 -8.62
C THR A 156 23.34 -31.87 -8.06
N ASP A 157 23.91 -30.94 -8.82
CA ASP A 157 23.97 -29.53 -8.44
C ASP A 157 22.55 -28.95 -8.23
N LYS A 158 22.19 -28.74 -6.97
CA LYS A 158 20.87 -28.29 -6.52
C LYS A 158 20.47 -26.93 -7.11
N TYR A 159 21.44 -26.05 -7.36
CA TYR A 159 21.20 -24.69 -7.83
C TYR A 159 20.96 -24.60 -9.34
N LYS A 160 21.35 -25.63 -10.10
CA LYS A 160 21.03 -25.75 -11.54
C LYS A 160 19.59 -26.20 -11.79
N ASN A 161 18.94 -26.80 -10.80
CA ASN A 161 17.57 -27.27 -10.96
C ASN A 161 16.56 -26.11 -10.84
N GLU A 162 15.89 -25.80 -11.95
CA GLU A 162 14.93 -24.70 -12.04
C GLU A 162 13.76 -24.86 -11.05
N GLN A 163 13.35 -26.09 -10.76
CA GLN A 163 12.30 -26.38 -9.77
C GLN A 163 12.74 -26.07 -8.33
N TYR A 164 14.02 -26.29 -7.99
CA TYR A 164 14.54 -25.96 -6.66
C TYR A 164 14.69 -24.44 -6.50
N ARG A 165 15.23 -23.77 -7.52
CA ARG A 165 15.39 -22.31 -7.53
C ARG A 165 14.05 -21.57 -7.43
N SER A 166 13.04 -22.00 -8.17
CA SER A 166 11.69 -21.40 -8.10
C SER A 166 11.02 -21.60 -6.75
N LYS A 167 11.21 -22.76 -6.09
CA LYS A 167 10.71 -23.00 -4.72
C LYS A 167 11.41 -22.15 -3.67
N ILE A 168 12.73 -21.98 -3.76
CA ILE A 168 13.51 -21.10 -2.87
C ILE A 168 13.08 -19.64 -3.06
N GLN A 169 12.95 -19.18 -4.31
CA GLN A 169 12.49 -17.83 -4.60
C GLN A 169 11.10 -17.57 -4.01
N LYS A 170 10.16 -18.49 -4.24
CA LYS A 170 8.82 -18.43 -3.67
C LYS A 170 8.84 -18.43 -2.13
N SER A 171 9.75 -19.17 -1.51
CA SER A 171 9.93 -19.19 -0.05
C SER A 171 10.42 -17.84 0.47
N ASN A 172 11.37 -17.20 -0.22
CA ASN A 172 11.89 -15.90 0.17
C ASN A 172 10.82 -14.81 0.02
N GLU A 173 10.07 -14.81 -1.07
CA GLU A 173 8.95 -13.88 -1.30
C GLU A 173 7.89 -13.98 -0.19
N ARG A 174 7.51 -15.22 0.17
CA ARG A 174 6.58 -15.47 1.28
C ARG A 174 7.14 -15.12 2.66
N SER A 175 8.44 -15.33 2.88
CA SER A 175 9.09 -14.93 4.15
C SER A 175 9.11 -13.42 4.31
N LEU A 176 9.34 -12.67 3.23
CA LEU A 176 9.19 -11.22 3.22
C LEU A 176 7.75 -10.78 3.50
N ALA A 177 6.77 -11.47 2.91
CA ALA A 177 5.35 -11.21 3.19
C ALA A 177 4.99 -11.47 4.66
N LEU A 178 5.56 -12.52 5.28
CA LEU A 178 5.41 -12.81 6.69
C LEU A 178 6.02 -11.71 7.59
N ILE A 179 7.26 -11.29 7.30
CA ILE A 179 7.92 -10.20 8.03
C ILE A 179 7.07 -8.94 7.93
N LYS A 180 6.66 -8.58 6.71
CA LYS A 180 5.79 -7.42 6.46
C LYS A 180 4.50 -7.49 7.27
N ALA A 181 3.81 -8.63 7.26
CA ALA A 181 2.58 -8.81 8.05
C ALA A 181 2.83 -8.65 9.55
N GLY A 182 3.98 -9.12 10.06
CA GLY A 182 4.42 -8.86 11.43
C GLY A 182 4.62 -7.37 11.73
N LEU A 183 5.28 -6.63 10.83
CA LEU A 183 5.44 -5.18 10.96
C LEU A 183 4.07 -4.46 10.92
N ASP A 184 3.18 -4.87 10.02
CA ASP A 184 1.83 -4.30 9.87
C ASP A 184 0.98 -4.49 11.12
N ILE A 185 1.12 -5.62 11.83
CA ILE A 185 0.48 -5.83 13.15
C ILE A 185 0.99 -4.80 14.16
N VAL A 186 2.31 -4.57 14.25
CA VAL A 186 2.90 -3.58 15.16
C VAL A 186 2.42 -2.17 14.82
N VAL A 187 2.36 -1.85 13.52
CA VAL A 187 1.84 -0.57 13.03
C VAL A 187 0.37 -0.40 13.44
N ALA A 188 -0.46 -1.42 13.21
CA ALA A 188 -1.86 -1.40 13.61
C ALA A 188 -2.02 -1.18 15.12
N VAL A 189 -1.30 -1.95 15.95
CA VAL A 189 -1.31 -1.81 17.42
C VAL A 189 -0.95 -0.39 17.86
N GLY A 190 0.03 0.23 17.20
CA GLY A 190 0.43 1.62 17.44
C GLY A 190 -0.64 2.64 17.01
N LEU A 191 -1.32 2.41 15.88
CA LEU A 191 -2.40 3.27 15.38
C LEU A 191 -3.67 3.17 16.23
N LEU A 192 -4.00 1.98 16.76
CA LEU A 192 -5.10 1.83 17.72
C LEU A 192 -4.77 2.36 19.12
N GLN A 193 -3.52 2.76 19.38
CA GLN A 193 -3.03 3.16 20.70
C GLN A 193 -3.34 2.13 21.81
N LEU A 194 -3.27 0.84 21.49
CA LEU A 194 -3.54 -0.23 22.46
C LEU A 194 -2.47 -0.32 23.57
N ALA A 195 -1.23 0.12 23.27
CA ALA A 195 -0.12 0.09 24.20
C ALA A 195 0.76 1.36 24.08
N PRO A 196 0.23 2.55 24.44
CA PRO A 196 0.91 3.83 24.20
C PRO A 196 2.21 3.97 25.01
N LYS A 197 2.35 3.22 26.12
CA LYS A 197 3.56 3.15 26.94
C LYS A 197 4.69 2.30 26.33
N LYS A 198 4.39 1.45 25.34
CA LYS A 198 5.35 0.52 24.72
C LYS A 198 5.57 0.80 23.23
N VAL A 199 4.54 1.25 22.52
CA VAL A 199 4.59 1.58 21.10
C VAL A 199 4.34 3.08 20.93
N THR A 200 5.41 3.86 20.92
CA THR A 200 5.35 5.30 20.66
C THR A 200 5.07 5.56 19.18
N HIS A 201 4.43 6.68 18.83
CA HIS A 201 4.19 7.09 17.45
C HIS A 201 5.44 7.05 16.55
N ARG A 202 6.63 7.30 17.12
CA ARG A 202 7.93 7.18 16.41
C ARG A 202 8.25 5.74 16.00
N VAL A 203 7.95 4.78 16.86
CA VAL A 203 8.13 3.34 16.58
C VAL A 203 7.13 2.91 15.52
N THR A 204 5.85 3.26 15.67
CA THR A 204 4.81 3.00 14.64
C THR A 204 5.19 3.56 13.27
N GLY A 205 5.69 4.80 13.23
CA GLY A 205 6.16 5.44 12.00
C GLY A 205 7.37 4.72 11.39
N GLY A 206 8.36 4.33 12.21
CA GLY A 206 9.53 3.58 11.75
C GLY A 206 9.17 2.21 11.17
N PHE A 207 8.34 1.44 11.87
CA PHE A 207 7.85 0.14 11.38
C PHE A 207 7.01 0.29 10.10
N GLY A 208 6.16 1.32 10.02
CA GLY A 208 5.39 1.64 8.81
C GLY A 208 6.28 2.00 7.63
N PHE A 209 7.36 2.74 7.87
CA PHE A 209 8.34 3.07 6.84
C PHE A 209 9.05 1.83 6.29
N VAL A 210 9.53 0.95 7.18
CA VAL A 210 10.16 -0.32 6.76
C VAL A 210 9.17 -1.21 6.01
N SER A 211 7.92 -1.34 6.48
CA SER A 211 6.87 -2.07 5.77
C SER A 211 6.61 -1.51 4.36
N SER A 212 6.65 -0.18 4.21
CA SER A 212 6.54 0.47 2.90
C SER A 212 7.72 0.13 1.99
N LEU A 213 8.95 0.09 2.51
CA LEU A 213 10.13 -0.31 1.72
C LEU A 213 10.05 -1.77 1.25
N ILE A 214 9.60 -2.67 2.12
CA ILE A 214 9.36 -4.08 1.74
C ILE A 214 8.29 -4.16 0.65
N SER A 215 7.24 -3.36 0.74
CA SER A 215 6.19 -3.29 -0.29
C SER A 215 6.75 -2.82 -1.63
N CYS A 216 7.61 -1.80 -1.63
CA CYS A 216 8.31 -1.34 -2.83
C CYS A 216 9.19 -2.45 -3.42
N TYR A 217 9.92 -3.17 -2.57
CA TYR A 217 10.77 -4.29 -3.01
C TYR A 217 9.96 -5.41 -3.65
N GLN A 218 8.80 -5.77 -3.09
CA GLN A 218 7.92 -6.81 -3.64
C GLN A 218 7.25 -6.41 -4.97
N LEU A 219 7.12 -5.11 -5.24
CA LEU A 219 6.55 -4.59 -6.49
C LEU A 219 7.58 -4.47 -7.61
N LEU A 220 8.89 -4.60 -7.31
CA LEU A 220 9.91 -4.55 -8.35
C LEU A 220 9.84 -5.80 -9.23
N PRO A 221 9.80 -5.65 -10.56
CA PRO A 221 9.83 -6.79 -11.47
C PRO A 221 11.15 -7.55 -11.28
N SER A 222 11.09 -8.88 -11.27
CA SER A 222 12.30 -9.71 -11.29
C SER A 222 13.15 -9.33 -12.51
N PRO A 223 14.49 -9.21 -12.35
CA PRO A 223 15.36 -8.88 -13.47
C PRO A 223 15.12 -9.87 -14.63
N PRO A 224 15.05 -9.38 -15.89
CA PRO A 224 14.77 -10.22 -17.04
C PRO A 224 15.78 -11.35 -17.09
N LYS A 225 15.30 -12.61 -17.20
CA LYS A 225 16.18 -13.77 -17.35
C LYS A 225 17.09 -13.50 -18.55
N ALA A 226 18.40 -13.41 -18.33
CA ALA A 226 19.37 -13.31 -19.41
C ALA A 226 19.14 -14.50 -20.36
N LYS A 227 18.85 -14.21 -21.63
CA LYS A 227 18.75 -15.24 -22.66
C LYS A 227 20.13 -15.89 -22.75
N ALA A 228 20.20 -17.19 -22.50
CA ALA A 228 21.38 -17.96 -22.84
C ALA A 228 21.54 -17.87 -24.37
N SER A 229 22.65 -17.27 -24.80
CA SER A 229 23.11 -17.33 -26.18
C SER A 229 23.96 -18.58 -26.39
#